data_AF-Q88VY3-F1
#
_entry.id   AF-Q88VY3-F1
#
_cell.length_a   1.000
_cell.length_b   1.000
_cell.length_c   1.000
_cell.angle_alpha   90.00
_cell.angle_beta   90.00
_cell.angle_gamma   90.00
#
_symmetry.space_group_name_H-M   'P 1'
#
loop_
_entity.id
_entity.type
_entity.pdbx_description
1 polymer ?
#
loop_
_entity_poly.entity_id
_entity_poly.type
_entity_poly.pdbx_seq_one_letter_code
_entity_poly.pdbx_strand_id
1 'polypeptide(L)'
;MESWLFLLAILVVAWLGKNQSLQIATVVVLLIKLIPNTSKLLTTIGQKGINWGVTVITVAILIPIATGQIGFRDLWHAFKSPVGWIAVACGVLVSVLSFHGVGLLSATPEITVALVFGTIMGVVLLKGIAAGPIIAAGITYCIIQVLHLSLQ
;
A
#
# COMPACT_ATOMS: atom_id res chain seq x y z
N MET A 1 -8.56 -24.20 6.32
CA MET A 1 -8.95 -24.36 4.89
C MET A 1 -9.42 -23.05 4.27
N GLU A 2 -10.24 -22.26 4.97
CA GLU A 2 -10.84 -21.00 4.49
C GLU A 2 -9.84 -20.00 3.89
N SER A 3 -8.69 -19.81 4.55
CA SER A 3 -7.65 -18.88 4.06
C SER A 3 -6.99 -19.31 2.73
N TRP A 4 -7.10 -20.58 2.32
CA TRP A 4 -6.67 -21.01 0.98
C TRP A 4 -7.68 -20.60 -0.08
N LEU A 5 -8.98 -20.84 0.19
CA LEU A 5 -10.05 -20.45 -0.70
C LEU A 5 -10.07 -18.94 -0.94
N PHE A 6 -9.85 -18.15 0.12
CA PHE A 6 -9.79 -16.69 0.02
C PHE A 6 -8.62 -16.21 -0.87
N LEU A 7 -7.41 -16.76 -0.67
CA LEU A 7 -6.25 -16.43 -1.51
C LEU A 7 -6.42 -16.88 -2.95
N LEU A 8 -7.04 -18.05 -3.19
CA LEU A 8 -7.36 -18.51 -4.54
C LEU A 8 -8.41 -17.60 -5.21
N ALA A 9 -9.42 -17.15 -4.47
CA ALA A 9 -10.39 -16.18 -4.98
C ALA A 9 -9.71 -14.86 -5.37
N ILE A 10 -8.81 -14.34 -4.52
CA ILE A 10 -7.99 -13.16 -4.85
C ILE A 10 -7.15 -13.41 -6.11
N LEU A 11 -6.53 -14.58 -6.24
CA LEU A 11 -5.71 -14.92 -7.41
C LEU A 11 -6.54 -14.90 -8.70
N VAL A 12 -7.75 -15.47 -8.67
CA VAL A 12 -8.70 -15.43 -9.79
C VAL A 12 -9.09 -13.99 -10.13
N VAL A 13 -9.44 -13.18 -9.13
CA VAL A 13 -9.79 -11.77 -9.34
C VAL A 13 -8.60 -10.98 -9.89
N ALA A 14 -7.38 -11.22 -9.39
CA ALA A 14 -6.17 -10.59 -9.86
C ALA A 14 -5.85 -10.96 -11.33
N TRP A 15 -6.12 -12.22 -11.71
CA TRP A 15 -5.98 -12.71 -13.08
C TRP A 15 -7.01 -12.06 -14.02
N LEU A 16 -8.29 -12.05 -13.64
CA LEU A 16 -9.36 -11.40 -14.40
C LEU A 16 -9.13 -9.90 -14.54
N GLY A 17 -8.67 -9.24 -13.48
CA GLY A 17 -8.32 -7.82 -13.47
C GLY A 17 -7.00 -7.48 -14.15
N LYS A 18 -6.26 -8.46 -14.68
CA LYS A 18 -4.95 -8.30 -15.32
C LYS A 18 -3.93 -7.53 -14.45
N ASN A 19 -4.07 -7.58 -13.12
CA ASN A 19 -3.15 -6.91 -12.21
C ASN A 19 -1.99 -7.85 -11.86
N GLN A 20 -0.88 -7.68 -12.56
CA GLN A 20 0.34 -8.48 -12.35
C GLN A 20 0.90 -8.34 -10.93
N SER A 21 0.86 -7.14 -10.34
CA SER A 21 1.36 -6.91 -8.98
C SER A 21 0.58 -7.73 -7.94
N LEU A 22 -0.76 -7.70 -8.00
CA LEU A 22 -1.61 -8.47 -7.10
C LEU A 22 -1.50 -9.98 -7.34
N GLN A 23 -1.38 -10.42 -8.60
CA GLN A 23 -1.14 -11.83 -8.94
C GLN A 23 0.16 -12.33 -8.30
N ILE A 24 1.27 -11.62 -8.50
CA ILE A 24 2.57 -11.98 -7.94
C ILE A 24 2.51 -12.03 -6.41
N ALA A 25 1.94 -11.00 -5.77
CA ALA A 25 1.80 -10.96 -4.31
C ALA A 25 1.01 -12.18 -3.78
N THR A 26 -0.11 -12.51 -4.43
CA THR A 26 -0.96 -13.63 -4.00
C THR A 26 -0.27 -14.98 -4.20
N VAL A 27 0.42 -15.18 -5.33
CA VAL A 27 1.22 -16.39 -5.59
C VAL A 27 2.34 -16.53 -4.56
N VAL A 28 3.07 -15.47 -4.27
CA VAL A 28 4.14 -15.50 -3.25
C VAL A 28 3.60 -15.91 -1.89
N VAL A 29 2.47 -15.34 -1.45
CA VAL A 29 1.83 -15.72 -0.18
C VAL A 29 1.38 -17.19 -0.19
N LEU A 30 0.77 -17.67 -1.28
CA LEU A 30 0.39 -19.07 -1.44
C LEU A 30 1.60 -20.00 -1.35
N LEU A 31 2.71 -19.67 -2.02
CA LEU A 31 3.96 -20.44 -1.99
C LEU A 31 4.57 -20.49 -0.59
N ILE A 32 4.63 -19.36 0.12
CA ILE A 32 5.13 -19.32 1.52
C ILE A 32 4.26 -20.20 2.42
N LYS A 33 2.95 -20.19 2.20
CA LYS A 33 1.98 -20.97 2.99
C LYS A 33 2.02 -22.47 2.68
N LEU A 34 2.51 -22.89 1.51
CA LEU A 34 2.73 -24.31 1.19
C LEU A 34 3.86 -24.93 2.02
N ILE A 35 4.85 -24.13 2.41
CA ILE A 35 6.00 -24.60 3.19
C ILE A 35 5.59 -24.75 4.66
N PRO A 36 5.79 -25.92 5.31
CA PRO A 36 5.49 -26.09 6.72
C PRO A 36 6.42 -25.22 7.60
N ASN A 37 5.91 -24.77 8.75
CA ASN A 37 6.64 -23.98 9.75
C ASN A 37 7.05 -22.55 9.32
N THR A 38 6.30 -21.92 8.42
CA THR A 38 6.53 -20.54 7.96
C THR A 38 5.80 -19.46 8.77
N SER A 39 5.19 -19.79 9.91
CA SER A 39 4.43 -18.83 10.74
C SER A 39 5.26 -17.61 11.14
N LYS A 40 6.49 -17.83 11.63
CA LYS A 40 7.43 -16.75 12.01
C LYS A 40 7.82 -15.87 10.81
N LEU A 41 7.99 -16.49 9.63
CA LEU A 41 8.30 -15.78 8.40
C LEU A 41 7.10 -14.91 7.96
N LEU A 42 5.89 -15.46 7.96
CA LEU A 42 4.66 -14.74 7.64
C LEU A 42 4.43 -13.56 8.60
N THR A 43 4.63 -13.74 9.91
CA THR A 43 4.54 -12.64 10.88
C THR A 43 5.59 -11.57 10.64
N THR A 44 6.84 -11.96 10.35
CA THR A 44 7.92 -10.99 10.09
C THR A 44 7.65 -10.19 8.81
N ILE A 45 7.21 -10.86 7.74
CA ILE A 45 6.81 -10.21 6.49
C ILE A 45 5.58 -9.32 6.71
N GLY A 46 4.60 -9.75 7.50
CA GLY A 46 3.43 -8.92 7.83
C GLY A 46 3.79 -7.64 8.58
N GLN A 47 4.69 -7.73 9.56
CA GLN A 47 5.09 -6.60 10.40
C GLN A 47 6.07 -5.63 9.70
N LYS A 48 7.02 -6.17 8.92
CA LYS A 48 8.10 -5.37 8.31
C LYS A 48 7.93 -5.15 6.81
N GLY A 49 7.07 -5.91 6.16
CA GLY A 49 6.89 -5.90 4.71
C GLY A 49 6.46 -4.54 4.17
N ILE A 50 5.61 -3.81 4.91
CA ILE A 50 5.26 -2.43 4.56
C ILE A 50 6.50 -1.54 4.57
N ASN A 51 7.31 -1.59 5.64
CA ASN A 51 8.53 -0.77 5.74
C ASN A 51 9.54 -1.11 4.64
N TRP A 52 9.69 -2.39 4.31
CA TRP A 52 10.52 -2.83 3.18
C TRP A 52 9.99 -2.32 1.84
N GLY A 53 8.68 -2.45 1.60
CA GLY A 53 8.04 -1.97 0.38
C GLY A 53 8.20 -0.46 0.20
N VAL A 54 7.93 0.32 1.25
CA VAL A 54 8.12 1.78 1.25
C VAL A 54 9.58 2.12 1.00
N THR A 55 10.52 1.42 1.64
CA THR A 55 11.97 1.63 1.43
C THR A 55 12.36 1.39 -0.03
N VAL A 56 11.91 0.28 -0.64
CA VAL A 56 12.18 -0.03 -2.04
C VAL A 56 11.61 1.06 -2.97
N ILE A 57 10.38 1.53 -2.69
CA ILE A 57 9.77 2.64 -3.43
C ILE A 57 10.60 3.93 -3.27
N THR A 58 11.04 4.25 -2.05
CA THR A 58 11.88 5.42 -1.78
C THR A 58 13.21 5.34 -2.53
N VAL A 59 13.87 4.18 -2.54
CA VAL A 59 15.10 3.99 -3.33
C VAL A 59 14.83 4.28 -4.80
N ALA A 60 13.75 3.74 -5.37
CA ALA A 60 13.40 3.99 -6.77
C ALA A 60 13.18 5.48 -7.08
N ILE A 61 12.57 6.23 -6.16
CA ILE A 61 12.36 7.69 -6.29
C ILE A 61 13.67 8.48 -6.18
N LEU A 62 14.65 7.98 -5.44
CA LEU A 62 15.96 8.64 -5.27
C LEU A 62 16.95 8.34 -6.42
N ILE A 63 16.71 7.30 -7.22
CA ILE A 63 17.57 6.93 -8.36
C ILE A 63 17.79 8.11 -9.35
N PRO A 64 16.77 8.85 -9.80
CA PRO A 64 16.96 10.01 -10.69
C PRO A 64 17.90 11.09 -10.12
N ILE A 65 17.94 11.25 -8.80
CA ILE A 65 18.89 12.16 -8.13
C ILE A 65 20.30 11.56 -8.18
N ALA A 66 20.43 10.27 -7.88
CA ALA A 66 21.72 9.57 -7.89
C ALA A 66 22.34 9.44 -9.30
N THR A 67 21.52 9.36 -10.36
CA THR A 67 21.97 9.29 -11.77
C THR A 67 22.20 10.67 -12.39
N GLY A 68 21.94 11.76 -11.65
CA GLY A 68 22.12 13.13 -12.14
C GLY A 68 21.01 13.61 -13.09
N GLN A 69 19.91 12.87 -13.23
CA GLN A 69 18.72 13.31 -13.99
C GLN A 69 17.99 14.46 -13.28
N ILE A 70 18.08 14.53 -11.95
CA ILE A 70 17.53 15.60 -11.12
C ILE A 70 18.68 16.20 -10.31
N GLY A 71 18.97 17.49 -10.53
CA GLY A 71 19.99 18.24 -9.80
C GLY A 71 19.41 19.24 -8.79
N PHE A 72 20.29 19.94 -8.08
CA PHE A 72 19.90 21.02 -7.16
C PHE A 72 19.13 22.16 -7.83
N ARG A 73 19.37 22.40 -9.13
CA ARG A 73 18.64 23.41 -9.91
C ARG A 73 17.16 23.04 -10.03
N ASP A 74 16.87 21.78 -10.34
CA ASP A 74 15.49 21.29 -10.48
C ASP A 74 14.74 21.38 -9.14
N LEU A 75 15.41 21.04 -8.04
CA LEU A 75 14.87 21.20 -6.69
C LEU A 75 14.53 22.67 -6.39
N TRP A 76 15.45 23.60 -6.69
CA TRP A 76 15.22 25.04 -6.50
C TRP A 76 14.08 25.56 -7.39
N HIS A 77 13.97 25.08 -8.63
CA HIS A 77 12.86 25.40 -9.52
C HIS A 77 11.52 24.89 -8.99
N ALA A 78 11.48 23.70 -8.39
CA ALA A 78 10.28 23.17 -7.76
C ALA A 78 9.78 24.08 -6.63
N PHE A 79 10.67 24.57 -5.76
CA PHE A 79 10.30 25.50 -4.67
C PHE A 79 9.85 26.90 -5.13
N LYS A 80 10.13 27.29 -6.37
CA LYS A 80 9.62 28.54 -6.97
C LYS A 80 8.27 28.38 -7.66
N SER A 81 7.86 27.14 -7.96
CA SER A 81 6.63 26.87 -8.69
C SER A 81 5.46 26.68 -7.73
N PRO A 82 4.27 27.26 -8.01
CA PRO A 82 3.03 26.94 -7.29
C PRO A 82 2.75 25.43 -7.29
N VAL A 83 3.06 24.74 -8.39
CA VAL A 83 2.89 23.28 -8.52
C VAL A 83 3.79 22.53 -7.53
N GLY A 84 5.02 23.01 -7.31
CA GLY A 84 5.94 22.38 -6.37
C GLY A 84 5.46 22.51 -4.92
N TRP A 85 4.90 23.66 -4.54
CA TRP A 85 4.29 23.83 -3.22
C TRP A 85 3.06 22.94 -3.01
N ILE A 86 2.20 22.80 -4.03
CA ILE A 86 1.08 21.85 -3.99
C ILE A 86 1.60 20.42 -3.80
N ALA A 87 2.64 20.02 -4.54
CA ALA A 87 3.24 18.69 -4.43
C ALA A 87 3.83 18.44 -3.03
N VAL A 88 4.51 19.44 -2.44
CA VAL A 88 5.02 19.36 -1.06
C VAL A 88 3.88 19.20 -0.06
N ALA A 89 2.82 20.00 -0.16
CA ALA A 89 1.66 19.90 0.71
C ALA A 89 0.98 18.52 0.61
N CYS A 90 0.77 18.01 -0.61
CA CYS A 90 0.24 16.67 -0.83
C CYS A 90 1.16 15.58 -0.28
N GLY A 91 2.48 15.71 -0.43
CA GLY A 91 3.46 14.79 0.12
C GLY A 91 3.41 14.71 1.64
N VAL A 92 3.32 15.86 2.31
CA VAL A 92 3.13 15.94 3.77
C VAL A 92 1.81 15.29 4.18
N LEU A 93 0.72 15.61 3.49
CA LEU A 93 -0.60 15.03 3.78
C LEU A 93 -0.59 13.50 3.65
N VAL A 94 -0.07 12.96 2.55
CA VAL A 94 0.01 11.52 2.31
C VAL A 94 0.91 10.83 3.34
N SER A 95 2.00 11.48 3.78
CA SER A 95 2.86 10.94 4.85
C SER A 95 2.09 10.80 6.17
N VAL A 96 1.32 11.81 6.57
CA VAL A 96 0.48 11.79 7.78
C VAL A 96 -0.62 10.73 7.66
N LEU A 97 -1.30 10.64 6.52
CA LEU A 97 -2.31 9.60 6.27
C LEU A 97 -1.69 8.20 6.34
N SER A 98 -0.52 8.02 5.74
CA SER A 98 0.16 6.72 5.73
C SER A 98 0.57 6.27 7.12
N PHE A 99 1.07 7.18 7.96
CA PHE A 99 1.42 6.89 9.35
C PHE A 99 0.23 6.33 10.14
N HIS A 100 -0.90 7.03 10.11
CA HIS A 100 -2.12 6.58 10.80
C HIS A 100 -2.73 5.33 10.15
N GLY A 101 -2.64 5.23 8.82
CA GLY A 101 -3.13 4.08 8.06
C GLY A 101 -2.41 2.77 8.40
N VAL A 102 -1.08 2.80 8.57
CA VAL A 102 -0.32 1.62 9.01
C VAL A 102 -0.75 1.17 10.41
N GLY A 103 -1.03 2.13 11.31
CA GLY A 103 -1.58 1.85 12.63
C GLY A 103 -2.94 1.16 12.57
N LEU A 104 -3.88 1.71 11.79
CA LEU A 104 -5.23 1.14 11.62
C LEU A 104 -5.19 -0.28 11.05
N LEU A 105 -4.40 -0.50 9.99
CA LEU A 105 -4.26 -1.83 9.37
C LEU A 105 -3.73 -2.89 10.34
N SER A 106 -2.89 -2.48 11.29
CA SER A 106 -2.31 -3.36 12.29
C SER A 106 -3.25 -3.64 13.46
N ALA A 107 -4.18 -2.73 13.75
CA ALA A 107 -5.10 -2.81 14.89
C ALA A 107 -6.38 -3.60 14.57
N THR A 108 -6.92 -3.46 13.36
CA THR A 108 -8.26 -3.98 13.00
C THR A 108 -8.20 -4.87 11.75
N PRO A 109 -8.06 -6.20 11.90
CA PRO A 109 -8.01 -7.14 10.78
C PRO A 109 -9.23 -7.05 9.85
N GLU A 110 -10.42 -6.77 10.39
CA GLU A 110 -11.67 -6.65 9.64
C GLU A 110 -11.60 -5.49 8.64
N ILE A 111 -11.10 -4.33 9.07
CA ILE A 111 -10.89 -3.16 8.21
C ILE A 111 -9.84 -3.47 7.16
N THR A 112 -8.76 -4.18 7.51
CA THR A 112 -7.75 -4.61 6.55
C THR A 112 -8.35 -5.47 5.44
N VAL A 113 -9.23 -6.43 5.77
CA VAL A 113 -9.92 -7.27 4.77
C VAL A 113 -10.82 -6.42 3.88
N ALA A 114 -11.61 -5.52 4.46
CA ALA A 114 -12.50 -4.63 3.69
C ALA A 114 -11.72 -3.67 2.77
N LEU A 115 -10.60 -3.13 3.24
CA LEU A 115 -9.71 -2.26 2.46
C LEU A 115 -9.02 -3.02 1.32
N VAL A 116 -8.54 -4.24 1.59
CA VAL A 116 -7.98 -5.12 0.55
C VAL A 116 -9.05 -5.40 -0.51
N PHE A 117 -10.26 -5.76 -0.11
CA PHE A 117 -11.36 -5.97 -1.06
C PHE A 117 -11.66 -4.70 -1.89
N GLY A 118 -11.78 -3.54 -1.24
CA GLY A 118 -12.03 -2.27 -1.92
C GLY A 118 -10.93 -1.87 -2.90
N THR A 119 -9.66 -2.05 -2.52
CA THR A 119 -8.52 -1.77 -3.41
C THR A 119 -8.47 -2.74 -4.60
N ILE A 120 -8.77 -4.02 -4.40
CA ILE A 120 -8.88 -5.01 -5.48
C ILE A 120 -10.00 -4.60 -6.45
N MET A 121 -11.18 -4.27 -5.93
CA MET A 121 -12.31 -3.82 -6.76
C MET A 121 -11.96 -2.56 -7.56
N GLY A 122 -11.29 -1.58 -6.94
CA GLY A 122 -10.81 -0.38 -7.62
C GLY A 122 -9.84 -0.68 -8.76
N VAL A 123 -8.91 -1.61 -8.56
CA VAL A 123 -8.00 -2.05 -9.63
C VAL A 123 -8.78 -2.73 -10.76
N VAL A 124 -9.61 -3.73 -10.43
CA VAL A 124 -10.25 -4.58 -11.45
C VAL A 124 -11.32 -3.81 -12.23
N LEU A 125 -12.17 -3.05 -11.55
CA LEU A 125 -13.29 -2.35 -12.18
C LEU A 125 -12.87 -1.02 -12.84
N LEU A 126 -11.93 -0.29 -12.23
CA LEU A 126 -11.53 1.04 -12.71
C LEU A 126 -10.19 1.04 -13.47
N LYS A 127 -9.62 -0.14 -13.73
CA LYS A 127 -8.27 -0.31 -14.32
C LYS A 127 -7.19 0.45 -13.52
N GLY A 128 -7.36 0.56 -12.21
CA GLY A 128 -6.42 1.22 -11.31
C GLY A 128 -5.12 0.43 -11.11
N ILE A 129 -4.12 1.08 -10.51
CA ILE A 129 -2.85 0.45 -10.12
C ILE A 129 -2.90 0.10 -8.64
N ALA A 130 -2.41 -1.09 -8.27
CA ALA A 130 -2.31 -1.47 -6.86
C ALA A 130 -1.21 -0.63 -6.16
N ALA A 131 -1.62 0.33 -5.33
CA ALA A 131 -0.72 1.15 -4.50
C ALA A 131 -0.60 0.64 -3.03
N GLY A 132 -1.32 -0.43 -2.68
CA GLY A 132 -1.44 -0.93 -1.32
C GLY A 132 -2.54 -0.21 -0.51
N PRO A 133 -3.01 -0.82 0.59
CA PRO A 133 -4.14 -0.29 1.37
C PRO A 133 -3.76 0.84 2.33
N ILE A 134 -2.48 1.25 2.40
CA ILE A 134 -1.97 2.18 3.44
C ILE A 134 -2.62 3.55 3.35
N ILE A 135 -2.66 4.13 2.15
CA ILE A 135 -3.27 5.45 1.93
C ILE A 135 -4.78 5.36 2.17
N ALA A 136 -5.43 4.29 1.68
CA ALA A 136 -6.84 4.05 1.91
C ALA A 136 -7.16 3.92 3.41
N ALA A 137 -6.32 3.21 4.17
CA ALA A 137 -6.42 3.10 5.62
C ALA A 137 -6.26 4.46 6.32
N GLY A 138 -5.34 5.30 5.85
CA GLY A 138 -5.18 6.66 6.36
C GLY A 138 -6.42 7.53 6.14
N ILE A 139 -7.03 7.42 4.97
CA ILE A 139 -8.29 8.10 4.65
C ILE A 139 -9.43 7.55 5.52
N THR A 140 -9.54 6.22 5.64
CA THR A 140 -10.53 5.57 6.52
C THR A 140 -10.36 6.02 7.96
N TYR A 141 -9.13 6.07 8.49
CA TYR A 141 -8.83 6.57 9.81
C TYR A 141 -9.33 8.01 9.98
N CYS A 142 -9.03 8.90 9.03
CA CYS A 142 -9.48 10.29 9.07
C CYS A 142 -11.01 10.39 9.09
N ILE A 143 -11.71 9.63 8.24
CA ILE A 143 -13.17 9.62 8.17
C ILE A 143 -13.80 9.12 9.48
N ILE A 144 -13.28 8.03 10.04
CA ILE A 144 -13.75 7.46 11.31
C ILE A 144 -13.61 8.48 12.44
N GLN A 145 -12.46 9.18 12.49
CA GLN A 145 -12.21 10.22 13.50
C GLN A 145 -13.12 11.44 13.32
N VAL A 146 -13.34 11.90 12.09
CA VAL A 146 -14.25 13.03 11.82
C VAL A 146 -15.70 12.69 12.17
N LEU A 147 -16.15 11.48 11.86
CA LEU A 147 -17.52 11.03 12.10
C LEU A 147 -17.76 10.52 13.53
N HIS A 148 -16.74 10.53 14.41
CA HIS A 148 -16.80 9.93 15.75
C HIS A 148 -17.34 8.49 15.74
N LEU A 149 -17.04 7.74 14.68
CA LEU A 149 -17.44 6.34 14.59
C LEU A 149 -16.55 5.57 15.57
N SER A 150 -17.13 5.03 16.64
CA SER A 150 -16.40 4.17 17.55
C SER A 150 -15.98 2.91 16.81
N LEU A 151 -14.66 2.67 16.73
CA LEU A 151 -14.10 1.36 16.42
C LEU A 151 -14.45 0.44 17.61
N GLN A 152 -15.63 -0.19 17.56
CA GLN A 152 -16.01 -1.31 18.43
C GLN A 152 -15.50 -2.61 17.83
#